data_AF-A0A7S0R3S5-F1
#
_entry.id   AF-A0A7S0R3S5-F1
#
_cell.length_a   1.000
_cell.length_b   1.000
_cell.length_c   1.000
_cell.angle_alpha   90.00
_cell.angle_beta   90.00
_cell.angle_gamma   90.00
#
_symmetry.space_group_name_H-M   'P 1'
#
loop_
_entity.id
_entity.type
_entity.pdbx_description
1 polymer ?
#
loop_
_entity_poly.entity_id
_entity_poly.type
_entity_poly.pdbx_seq_one_letter_code
_entity_poly.pdbx_strand_id
1 'polypeptide(L)'
;NIVAGGGGVFDVDAKTEMDELREALGMDFEEGSYETVGGYVTTMFGCIPEVFGTMEVKVAPLKEDDELDAEEERGSFSGAEEATLRLTITEGTDRQIHSVRIENLDQKLLDQKPLDQKPLDQKPLD
;
A
#
# COMPACT_ATOMS: atom_id res chain seq x y z
N ASN A 1 4.94 4.95 -12.73
CA ASN A 1 3.47 5.18 -12.81
C ASN A 1 2.79 5.17 -11.43
N ILE A 2 3.54 5.56 -10.40
CA ILE A 2 3.19 5.43 -8.99
C ILE A 2 3.49 6.78 -8.34
N VAL A 3 2.54 7.31 -7.58
CA VAL A 3 2.66 8.59 -6.87
C VAL A 3 2.41 8.37 -5.39
N ALA A 4 3.44 8.59 -4.56
CA ALA A 4 3.32 8.51 -3.11
C ALA A 4 2.63 9.77 -2.56
N GLY A 5 1.50 9.59 -1.88
CA GLY A 5 0.72 10.67 -1.26
C GLY A 5 1.16 11.02 0.16
N GLY A 6 2.10 10.25 0.74
CA GLY A 6 2.50 10.34 2.15
C GLY A 6 1.66 9.44 3.07
N GLY A 7 2.22 9.05 4.22
CA GLY A 7 1.52 8.23 5.23
C GLY A 7 1.17 6.81 4.75
N GLY A 8 1.98 6.20 3.89
CA GLY A 8 1.74 4.84 3.39
C GLY A 8 0.62 4.73 2.34
N VAL A 9 0.31 5.85 1.65
CA VAL A 9 -0.71 5.92 0.58
C VAL A 9 -0.05 6.14 -0.78
N PHE A 10 -0.46 5.35 -1.76
CA PHE A 10 0.09 5.38 -3.13
C PHE A 10 -1.05 5.39 -4.14
N ASP A 11 -1.03 6.34 -5.07
CA ASP A 11 -1.91 6.34 -6.24
C ASP A 11 -1.14 5.74 -7.43
N VAL A 12 -1.69 4.70 -8.04
CA VAL A 12 -1.02 3.87 -9.05
C VAL A 12 -1.86 3.79 -10.32
N ASP A 13 -1.23 4.01 -11.48
CA ASP A 13 -1.89 3.79 -12.77
C ASP A 13 -2.16 2.28 -12.97
N ALA A 14 -3.33 1.92 -13.45
CA ALA A 14 -3.71 0.53 -13.66
C ALA A 14 -2.86 -0.20 -14.71
N LYS A 15 -2.13 0.52 -15.57
CA LYS A 15 -1.20 -0.05 -16.54
C LYS A 15 0.20 -0.29 -15.99
N THR A 16 0.46 0.15 -14.75
CA THR A 16 1.71 -0.16 -14.04
C THR A 16 1.91 -1.67 -14.02
N GLU A 17 3.12 -2.12 -14.32
CA GLU A 17 3.47 -3.53 -14.26
C GLU A 17 3.52 -4.01 -12.80
N MET A 18 3.16 -5.26 -12.56
CA MET A 18 3.19 -5.80 -11.20
C MET A 18 4.60 -5.83 -10.63
N ASP A 19 5.63 -5.99 -11.46
CA ASP A 19 7.02 -5.97 -11.03
C ASP A 19 7.42 -4.56 -10.53
N GLU A 20 7.08 -3.50 -11.28
CA GLU A 20 7.28 -2.10 -10.84
C GLU A 20 6.57 -1.84 -9.50
N LEU A 21 5.36 -2.38 -9.32
CA LEU A 21 4.62 -2.26 -8.06
C LEU A 21 5.29 -3.00 -6.90
N ARG A 22 5.73 -4.25 -7.12
CA ARG A 22 6.41 -5.07 -6.11
C ARG A 22 7.68 -4.40 -5.61
N GLU A 23 8.48 -3.86 -6.52
CA GLU A 23 9.71 -3.13 -6.21
C GLU A 23 9.42 -1.84 -5.45
N ALA A 24 8.45 -1.04 -5.92
CA ALA A 24 8.10 0.24 -5.29
C ALA A 24 7.55 0.07 -3.86
N LEU A 25 6.78 -0.98 -3.62
CA LEU A 25 6.22 -1.27 -2.30
C LEU A 25 7.17 -2.12 -1.43
N GLY A 26 8.14 -2.82 -2.03
CA GLY A 26 8.95 -3.82 -1.33
C GLY A 26 8.15 -5.03 -0.86
N MET A 27 7.05 -5.34 -1.55
CA MET A 27 6.08 -6.36 -1.14
C MET A 27 5.84 -7.38 -2.27
N ASP A 28 5.74 -8.64 -1.89
CA ASP A 28 5.40 -9.75 -2.76
C ASP A 28 3.90 -9.99 -2.76
N PHE A 29 3.32 -9.90 -3.97
CA PHE A 29 1.93 -10.21 -4.23
C PHE A 29 1.83 -11.66 -4.70
N GLU A 30 0.65 -12.27 -4.52
CA GLU A 30 0.37 -13.59 -5.10
C GLU A 30 0.74 -13.60 -6.60
N GLU A 31 1.06 -14.76 -7.16
CA GLU A 31 1.30 -14.90 -8.60
C GLU A 31 -0.01 -15.28 -9.30
N GLY A 32 -0.14 -14.91 -10.58
CA GLY A 32 -1.31 -15.26 -11.36
C GLY A 32 -1.19 -14.81 -12.81
N SER A 33 -2.29 -14.94 -13.55
CA SER A 33 -2.34 -14.59 -14.98
C SER A 33 -2.62 -13.10 -15.19
N TYR A 34 -1.73 -12.24 -14.70
CA TYR A 34 -1.80 -10.78 -14.85
C TYR A 34 -0.41 -10.19 -14.96
N GLU A 35 -0.29 -9.13 -15.75
CA GLU A 35 0.97 -8.41 -15.98
C GLU A 35 0.93 -7.02 -15.33
N THR A 36 -0.27 -6.44 -15.18
CA THR A 36 -0.49 -5.06 -14.72
C THR A 36 -1.35 -5.02 -13.46
N VAL A 37 -1.26 -3.90 -12.72
CA VAL A 37 -2.06 -3.64 -11.52
C VAL A 37 -3.57 -3.75 -11.80
N GLY A 38 -4.03 -3.22 -12.93
CA GLY A 38 -5.43 -3.36 -13.35
C GLY A 38 -5.83 -4.81 -13.63
N GLY A 39 -4.92 -5.59 -14.23
CA GLY A 39 -5.10 -7.03 -14.44
C GLY A 39 -5.21 -7.80 -13.12
N TYR A 40 -4.33 -7.50 -12.16
CA TYR A 40 -4.36 -8.06 -10.82
C TYR A 40 -5.69 -7.78 -10.13
N VAL A 41 -6.08 -6.51 -10.06
CA VAL A 41 -7.30 -6.07 -9.38
C VAL A 41 -8.55 -6.69 -10.00
N THR A 42 -8.64 -6.74 -11.33
CA THR A 42 -9.76 -7.36 -12.04
C THR A 42 -9.83 -8.87 -11.78
N THR A 43 -8.67 -9.54 -11.75
CA THR A 43 -8.56 -10.97 -11.45
C THR A 43 -9.03 -11.27 -10.03
N MET A 44 -8.60 -10.47 -9.05
CA MET A 44 -8.97 -10.62 -7.64
C MET A 44 -10.45 -10.32 -7.38
N PHE A 45 -11.04 -9.33 -8.07
CA PHE A 45 -12.48 -9.07 -8.00
C PHE A 45 -13.31 -10.13 -8.74
N GLY A 46 -12.77 -10.75 -9.78
CA GLY A 46 -13.50 -11.61 -10.72
C GLY A 46 -14.40 -10.84 -11.70
N CYS A 47 -14.36 -9.50 -11.69
CA CYS A 47 -15.06 -8.60 -12.59
C CYS A 47 -14.34 -7.25 -12.64
N ILE A 48 -14.80 -6.34 -13.52
CA ILE A 48 -14.34 -4.95 -13.51
C ILE A 48 -15.08 -4.23 -12.37
N PRO A 49 -14.38 -3.79 -11.31
CA PRO A 49 -15.00 -3.12 -10.17
C PRO A 49 -15.48 -1.72 -10.52
N GLU A 50 -16.50 -1.25 -9.80
CA GLU A 50 -16.93 0.14 -9.86
C GLU A 50 -15.92 1.08 -9.20
N VAL A 51 -15.95 2.36 -9.59
CA VAL A 51 -15.18 3.40 -8.91
C VAL A 51 -15.60 3.47 -7.44
N PHE A 52 -14.62 3.64 -6.55
CA PHE A 52 -14.73 3.49 -5.10
C PHE A 52 -14.95 2.07 -4.59
N GLY A 53 -14.97 1.06 -5.47
CA GLY A 53 -14.85 -0.33 -5.06
C GLY A 53 -13.53 -0.56 -4.32
N THR A 54 -13.59 -1.31 -3.21
CA THR A 54 -12.42 -1.60 -2.37
C THR A 54 -12.22 -3.10 -2.18
N MET A 55 -10.97 -3.53 -2.09
CA MET A 55 -10.61 -4.87 -1.59
C MET A 55 -9.43 -4.79 -0.64
N GLU A 56 -9.29 -5.83 0.18
CA GLU A 56 -8.13 -6.01 1.07
C GLU A 56 -7.36 -7.24 0.60
N VAL A 57 -6.05 -7.11 0.47
CA VAL A 57 -5.15 -8.19 0.05
C VAL A 57 -4.03 -8.33 1.05
N LYS A 58 -3.64 -9.57 1.33
CA LYS A 58 -2.46 -9.86 2.14
C LYS A 58 -1.25 -9.97 1.23
N VAL A 59 -0.17 -9.31 1.62
CA VAL A 59 1.11 -9.34 0.93
C VAL A 59 2.20 -9.72 1.91
N ALA A 60 3.23 -10.41 1.41
CA ALA A 60 4.42 -10.72 2.18
C ALA A 60 5.53 -9.72 1.83
N PRO A 61 6.55 -9.53 2.68
CA PRO A 61 7.75 -8.79 2.28
C PRO A 61 8.44 -9.46 1.10
N LEU A 62 8.93 -8.66 0.15
CA LEU A 62 9.70 -9.18 -0.99
C LEU A 62 10.99 -9.83 -0.48
N LYS A 63 11.20 -11.12 -0.78
CA LYS A 63 12.41 -11.83 -0.34
C LYS A 63 13.64 -11.26 -1.05
N GLU A 64 14.63 -10.81 -0.27
CA GLU A 64 15.94 -10.40 -0.76
C GLU A 64 16.73 -11.63 -1.23
N ASP A 65 16.60 -12.00 -2.50
CA ASP A 65 17.46 -13.04 -3.13
C ASP A 65 18.51 -12.42 -4.08
N ASP A 66 18.83 -11.13 -3.94
CA ASP A 66 19.88 -10.47 -4.71
C ASP A 66 20.79 -9.64 -3.79
N GLU A 67 22.08 -9.99 -3.76
CA GLU A 67 23.18 -9.46 -2.94
C GLU A 67 23.55 -7.99 -3.21
N LEU A 68 22.59 -7.06 -3.28
CA LEU A 68 22.87 -5.65 -3.52
C LEU A 68 22.64 -4.80 -2.27
N ASP A 69 23.77 -4.56 -1.61
CA ASP A 69 24.10 -3.44 -0.74
C ASP A 69 23.61 -2.11 -1.36
N ALA A 70 22.47 -1.61 -0.89
CA ALA A 70 22.01 -0.25 -1.17
C ALA A 70 21.24 0.29 0.03
N GLU A 71 21.86 1.28 0.67
CA GLU A 71 21.39 2.02 1.82
C GLU A 71 19.98 2.62 1.60
N GLU A 72 19.07 2.32 2.52
CA GLU A 72 17.99 3.18 3.04
C GLU A 72 17.01 3.93 2.09
N GLU A 73 16.56 3.37 0.96
CA GLU A 73 15.34 3.87 0.27
C GLU A 73 14.41 2.78 -0.31
N ARG A 74 14.27 1.61 0.34
CA ARG A 74 13.15 0.70 0.04
C ARG A 74 11.85 1.31 0.57
N GLY A 75 10.79 1.26 -0.24
CA GLY A 75 9.56 2.05 -0.10
C GLY A 75 8.92 2.06 1.29
N SER A 76 8.03 3.04 1.51
CA SER A 76 7.46 3.35 2.83
C SER A 76 6.77 2.20 3.57
N PHE A 77 6.56 1.03 2.96
CA PHE A 77 5.94 -0.14 3.60
C PHE A 77 6.94 -1.07 4.33
N SER A 78 8.22 -0.71 4.45
CA SER A 78 9.28 -1.55 5.04
C SER A 78 8.90 -2.14 6.42
N GLY A 79 8.39 -3.37 6.42
CA GLY A 79 8.05 -4.16 7.59
C GLY A 79 8.38 -5.61 7.31
N ALA A 80 9.03 -6.28 8.26
CA ALA A 80 9.48 -7.67 8.14
C ALA A 80 8.35 -8.72 8.26
N GLU A 81 7.09 -8.30 8.18
CA GLU A 81 5.90 -9.11 8.46
C GLU A 81 4.86 -8.95 7.34
N GLU A 82 3.97 -9.95 7.21
CA GLU A 82 2.83 -9.88 6.30
C GLU A 82 2.00 -8.62 6.57
N ALA A 83 1.62 -7.90 5.51
CA ALA A 83 0.82 -6.69 5.59
C ALA A 83 -0.51 -6.86 4.84
N THR A 84 -1.53 -6.16 5.32
CA THR A 84 -2.82 -6.07 4.65
C THR A 84 -2.91 -4.72 3.94
N LEU A 85 -2.98 -4.77 2.62
CA LEU A 85 -3.14 -3.59 1.78
C LEU A 85 -4.61 -3.43 1.39
N ARG A 86 -5.11 -2.20 1.45
CA ARG A 86 -6.40 -1.82 0.88
C ARG A 86 -6.21 -1.22 -0.50
N LEU A 87 -6.84 -1.81 -1.50
CA LEU A 87 -6.87 -1.32 -2.87
C LEU A 87 -8.24 -0.66 -3.10
N THR A 88 -8.25 0.59 -3.56
CA THR A 88 -9.45 1.37 -3.86
C THR A 88 -9.41 1.85 -5.31
N ILE A 89 -10.46 1.58 -6.08
CA ILE A 89 -10.57 2.13 -7.43
C ILE A 89 -10.84 3.62 -7.35
N THR A 90 -9.94 4.45 -7.85
CA THR A 90 -10.11 5.91 -7.85
C THR A 90 -10.63 6.41 -9.19
N GLU A 91 -10.23 5.76 -10.29
CA GLU A 91 -10.66 6.13 -11.64
C GLU A 91 -10.84 4.88 -12.52
N GLY A 92 -11.89 4.87 -13.35
CA GLY A 92 -12.18 3.77 -14.26
C GLY A 92 -13.46 3.96 -15.06
N THR A 93 -13.76 3.00 -15.93
CA THR A 93 -14.97 2.87 -16.75
C THR A 93 -15.61 1.50 -16.54
N ASP A 94 -16.74 1.22 -17.18
CA ASP A 94 -17.36 -0.12 -17.18
C ASP A 94 -16.48 -1.20 -17.83
N ARG A 95 -15.39 -0.81 -18.50
CA ARG A 95 -14.51 -1.71 -19.27
C ARG A 95 -13.10 -1.82 -18.73
N GLN A 96 -12.64 -0.82 -18.00
CA GLN A 96 -11.23 -0.72 -17.63
C GLN A 96 -11.04 0.16 -16.39
N ILE A 97 -10.21 -0.32 -15.48
CA ILE A 97 -9.67 0.46 -14.36
C ILE A 97 -8.55 1.35 -14.89
N HIS A 98 -8.52 2.62 -14.49
CA HIS A 98 -7.45 3.56 -14.86
C HIS A 98 -6.51 3.86 -13.70
N SER A 99 -7.03 3.96 -12.47
CA SER A 99 -6.22 4.31 -11.30
C SER A 99 -6.68 3.56 -10.05
N VAL A 100 -5.72 3.16 -9.24
CA VAL A 100 -5.91 2.39 -8.00
C VAL A 100 -5.12 3.05 -6.90
N ARG A 101 -5.78 3.34 -5.78
CA ARG A 101 -5.15 3.77 -4.55
C ARG A 101 -4.84 2.58 -3.65
N ILE A 102 -3.62 2.53 -3.16
CA ILE A 102 -3.12 1.50 -2.26
C ILE A 102 -2.82 2.15 -0.90
N GLU A 103 -3.35 1.56 0.16
CA GLU A 103 -3.11 2.00 1.55
C GLU A 103 -2.64 0.81 2.39
N ASN A 104 -1.60 1.00 3.21
CA ASN A 104 -1.25 0.03 4.25
C ASN A 104 -2.26 0.12 5.40
N LEU A 105 -2.94 -0.98 5.74
CA LEU A 105 -3.82 -1.00 6.91
C LEU A 105 -3.05 -1.18 8.21
N ASP A 106 -1.92 -1.88 8.20
CA ASP A 106 -1.12 -2.16 9.40
C ASP A 106 -0.31 -0.94 9.85
N GLN A 107 0.24 -0.16 8.92
CA GLN A 107 0.94 1.09 9.25
C GLN A 107 0.00 2.18 9.77
N LYS A 108 -1.27 2.17 9.35
CA LYS A 108 -2.28 3.10 9.88
C LYS A 108 -2.49 2.97 11.39
N LEU A 109 -2.10 1.83 11.97
CA LEU A 109 -2.14 1.57 13.41
C LEU A 109 -0.94 2.19 14.16
N LEU A 110 0.19 2.40 13.49
CA LEU A 110 1.44 2.89 14.11
C LEU A 110 1.51 4.43 14.18
N ASP A 111 0.85 5.14 13.26
CA ASP A 111 0.69 6.60 13.32
C ASP A 111 -0.35 7.09 14.35
N GLN A 112 -1.04 6.17 15.03
CA GLN A 112 -1.86 6.49 16.21
C GLN A 112 -1.01 6.46 17.49
N LYS A 113 0.05 7.27 17.58
CA LYS A 113 0.51 7.71 18.91
C LYS A 113 -0.43 8.82 19.38
N PRO A 114 -1.25 8.62 20.42
CA PRO A 114 -1.87 9.75 21.09
C PRO A 114 -0.71 10.64 21.56
N LEU A 115 -0.67 11.88 21.08
CA LEU A 115 0.22 12.90 21.64
C LEU A 115 0.02 12.90 23.16
N ASP A 116 1.04 12.45 23.89
CA ASP A 116 1.10 12.46 25.34
C ASP A 116 0.57 13.80 25.85
N GLN A 117 -0.62 13.78 26.46
CA GLN A 117 -1.13 14.89 27.24
C GLN A 117 -0.16 15.05 28.42
N LYS A 118 0.71 16.06 28.36
CA LYS A 118 1.53 16.45 29.51
C LYS A 118 0.59 16.72 30.69
N PRO A 119 0.75 16.07 31.85
CA PRO A 119 -0.04 16.41 33.01
C PRO A 119 0.29 17.84 33.43
N LEU A 120 -0.75 18.62 33.67
CA LEU A 120 -0.70 20.00 34.14
C LEU A 120 0.11 20.05 35.45
N ASP A 121 1.25 20.74 35.45
CA ASP A 121 2.00 21.04 36.67
C ASP A 121 1.11 21.81 37.65
N GLN A 122 0.49 21.11 38.61
CA GLN A 122 -0.08 21.72 39.79
C GLN A 122 1.05 21.98 40.78
N LYS A 123 1.56 23.23 40.81
CA LYS A 123 2.38 23.69 41.92
C LYS A 123 1.54 23.74 43.19
N PRO A 124 1.99 23.18 44.32
CA PRO A 124 1.40 23.50 45.61
C PRO A 124 1.68 24.97 45.95
N LEU A 125 0.65 25.59 46.51
CA LEU A 125 0.63 26.93 47.06
C LEU A 125 1.50 26.97 48.33
N ASP A 126 2.54 27.80 48.35
CA ASP A 126 3.20 28.26 49.58
C ASP A 126 2.49 29.51 50.12
#